data_AF-A0A5Q3L5P8-F1
#
_entry.id   AF-A0A5Q3L5P8-F1
#
_cell.length_a   1.000
_cell.length_b   1.000
_cell.length_c   1.000
_cell.angle_alpha   90.00
_cell.angle_beta   90.00
_cell.angle_gamma   90.00
#
_symmetry.space_group_name_H-M   'P 1'
#
loop_
_entity.id
_entity.type
_entity.pdbx_description
1 polymer ?
#
loop_
_entity_poly.entity_id
_entity_poly.type
_entity_poly.pdbx_seq_one_letter_code
_entity_poly.pdbx_strand_id
1 'polypeptide(L)'
;MPRKRELTWQTGTGNRKGRWRKKYLGKTYYFPFGTSKSDRDGYQKALAAWKIKKAEIDDLQSHQPKPHQAEYEEAIREWESALQWSLQNGDDKQAAIARDHLENLQKRLQRSIPPPLDHDDRIWGQFTSQPEVFEKLFDTLAEEYPIFRTLSAEELESGSPHIVDGSKYALHMDGTPQRIQKELWQDRIASQQRLSAPTEDSIHHWVTQYLNGKRTKVQAGELSAGRYDPIRCHLQSFENWFGKGASIKGISGKVLSDFHRELLEQINSQRISQDYAKDRMNTLKSFVHWLWKMEAIENLPRILDSNELRISKKLSTPAIFTIEEVKQLLEKAADRTKLYLLLMLNIGATQVDISDLLQDQVDWEHGYITRKRSKTQKHERVPEVRYTLWQETFSLLCQERAQNAERVLLNQNGQQLKVEELDATGRLQKIDNIASAYARLRRKTTIKKPLKLFRKTSATLIANHKSFHGLESYFLGHTPQTMSDRHYAQAPQALLEEATTWLGEQYGVK
;
A
#
# COMPACT_ATOMS: atom_id res chain seq x y z
N MET A 1 -33.22 12.88 10.51
CA MET A 1 -32.19 13.86 10.12
C MET A 1 -32.23 14.08 8.60
N PRO A 2 -32.21 15.32 8.09
CA PRO A 2 -32.17 15.59 6.66
C PRO A 2 -30.88 15.00 6.05
N ARG A 3 -31.01 14.12 5.05
CA ARG A 3 -29.85 13.53 4.36
C ARG A 3 -29.05 14.65 3.69
N LYS A 4 -27.76 14.76 4.02
CA LYS A 4 -26.84 15.73 3.40
C LYS A 4 -26.70 15.38 1.91
N ARG A 5 -27.25 16.22 1.03
CA ARG A 5 -27.13 16.05 -0.42
C ARG A 5 -25.73 16.46 -0.91
N GLU A 6 -25.21 15.75 -1.90
CA GLU A 6 -23.90 16.02 -2.48
C GLU A 6 -23.88 17.26 -3.38
N LEU A 7 -25.02 17.56 -4.00
CA LEU A 7 -25.26 18.70 -4.87
C LEU A 7 -26.12 19.75 -4.16
N THR A 8 -25.88 21.02 -4.44
CA THR A 8 -26.68 22.14 -3.92
C THR A 8 -27.67 22.60 -4.98
N TRP A 9 -28.94 22.77 -4.63
CA TRP A 9 -29.92 23.34 -5.55
C TRP A 9 -29.73 24.86 -5.65
N GLN A 10 -29.70 25.39 -6.88
CA GLN A 10 -29.79 26.81 -7.14
C GLN A 10 -31.18 27.10 -7.71
N THR A 11 -31.96 27.92 -7.01
CA THR A 11 -33.25 28.40 -7.48
C THR A 11 -33.08 29.22 -8.75
N GLY A 12 -33.98 29.02 -9.70
CA GLY A 12 -34.04 29.82 -10.93
C GLY A 12 -34.35 31.29 -10.61
N THR A 13 -33.85 32.20 -11.45
CA THR A 13 -34.18 33.62 -11.40
C THR A 13 -34.75 34.04 -12.76
N GLY A 14 -35.90 34.73 -12.75
CA GLY A 14 -36.65 35.09 -13.96
C GLY A 14 -37.14 33.86 -14.72
N ASN A 15 -36.99 33.88 -16.05
CA ASN A 15 -37.40 32.78 -16.94
C ASN A 15 -36.46 31.56 -16.94
N ARG A 16 -35.43 31.53 -16.09
CA ARG A 16 -34.48 30.41 -16.02
C ARG A 16 -34.98 29.35 -15.04
N LYS A 17 -35.08 28.09 -15.47
CA LYS A 17 -35.37 26.95 -14.59
C LYS A 17 -34.26 26.79 -13.54
N GLY A 18 -34.61 26.28 -12.36
CA GLY A 18 -33.63 25.94 -11.33
C GLY A 18 -32.71 24.79 -11.77
N ARG A 19 -31.56 24.65 -11.09
CA ARG A 19 -30.52 23.67 -11.45
C ARG A 19 -29.72 23.22 -10.25
N TRP A 20 -29.19 22.00 -10.31
CA TRP A 20 -28.23 21.51 -9.32
C TRP A 20 -26.84 22.04 -9.63
N ARG A 21 -26.04 22.36 -8.60
CA ARG A 21 -24.66 22.79 -8.75
C ARG A 21 -23.69 22.07 -7.83
N LYS A 22 -22.44 21.96 -8.27
CA LYS A 22 -21.30 21.45 -7.49
C LYS A 22 -20.05 22.29 -7.74
N LYS A 23 -19.36 22.71 -6.67
CA LYS A 23 -18.02 23.29 -6.77
C LYS A 23 -16.98 22.18 -6.67
N TYR A 24 -16.08 22.08 -7.65
CA TYR A 24 -15.02 21.10 -7.70
C TYR A 24 -13.79 21.70 -8.37
N LEU A 25 -12.63 21.59 -7.73
CA LEU A 25 -11.36 22.15 -8.21
C LEU A 25 -11.48 23.65 -8.58
N GLY A 26 -12.09 24.43 -7.70
CA GLY A 26 -12.30 25.87 -7.88
C GLY A 26 -13.43 26.25 -8.86
N LYS A 27 -13.81 25.38 -9.80
CA LYS A 27 -14.87 25.64 -10.79
C LYS A 27 -16.25 25.17 -10.30
N THR A 28 -17.32 25.84 -10.76
CA THR A 28 -18.71 25.46 -10.44
C THR A 28 -19.37 24.82 -11.66
N TYR A 29 -19.89 23.61 -11.49
CA TYR A 29 -20.60 22.84 -12.52
C TYR A 29 -22.10 22.85 -12.24
N TYR A 30 -22.89 22.97 -13.31
CA TYR A 30 -24.35 23.07 -13.25
C TYR A 30 -25.02 21.92 -14.01
N PHE A 31 -26.10 21.38 -13.44
CA PHE A 31 -26.84 20.25 -13.97
C PHE A 31 -28.34 20.59 -14.04
N PRO A 32 -28.91 20.78 -15.25
CA PRO A 32 -30.26 21.29 -15.44
C PRO A 32 -31.34 20.19 -15.29
N PHE A 33 -31.22 19.35 -14.26
CA PHE A 33 -32.18 18.28 -13.99
C PHE A 33 -33.10 18.64 -12.82
N GLY A 34 -34.39 18.39 -13.01
CA GLY A 34 -35.44 18.57 -12.01
C GLY A 34 -36.05 19.98 -11.96
N THR A 35 -37.16 20.09 -11.23
CA THR A 35 -37.95 21.35 -11.14
C THR A 35 -37.78 22.09 -9.82
N SER A 36 -37.39 21.39 -8.75
CA SER A 36 -37.26 21.97 -7.42
C SER A 36 -36.20 21.25 -6.58
N LYS A 37 -35.85 21.84 -5.43
CA LYS A 37 -35.00 21.15 -4.44
C LYS A 37 -35.61 19.83 -3.99
N SER A 38 -36.93 19.63 -4.03
CA SER A 38 -37.56 18.41 -3.51
C SER A 38 -37.60 17.27 -4.53
N ASP A 39 -37.30 17.56 -5.80
CA ASP A 39 -37.33 16.60 -6.90
C ASP A 39 -36.24 15.53 -6.76
N ARG A 40 -36.64 14.30 -6.42
CA ARG A 40 -35.72 13.18 -6.18
C ARG A 40 -35.17 12.61 -7.47
N ASP A 41 -35.99 12.49 -8.51
CA ASP A 41 -35.57 11.98 -9.81
C ASP A 41 -34.60 12.96 -10.48
N GLY A 42 -34.93 14.26 -10.45
CA GLY A 42 -34.03 15.32 -10.91
C GLY A 42 -32.69 15.32 -10.17
N TYR A 43 -32.69 15.10 -8.84
CA TYR A 43 -31.46 14.97 -8.06
C TYR A 43 -30.63 13.74 -8.46
N GLN A 44 -31.25 12.57 -8.66
CA GLN A 44 -30.54 11.34 -9.05
C GLN A 44 -29.89 11.47 -10.43
N LYS A 45 -30.61 12.04 -11.41
CA LYS A 45 -30.07 12.35 -12.74
C LYS A 45 -28.91 13.34 -12.68
N ALA A 46 -29.04 14.41 -11.89
CA ALA A 46 -27.95 15.36 -11.66
C ALA A 46 -26.73 14.71 -10.99
N LEU A 47 -26.94 13.80 -10.04
CA LEU A 47 -25.85 13.09 -9.37
C LEU A 47 -25.13 12.13 -10.31
N ALA A 48 -25.85 11.42 -11.18
CA ALA A 48 -25.26 10.57 -12.21
C ALA A 48 -24.42 11.41 -13.20
N ALA A 49 -24.98 12.51 -13.71
CA ALA A 49 -24.26 13.42 -14.61
C ALA A 49 -23.03 14.04 -13.93
N TRP A 50 -23.12 14.39 -12.64
CA TRP A 50 -21.97 14.87 -11.86
C TRP A 50 -20.87 13.81 -11.76
N LYS A 51 -21.21 12.54 -11.51
CA LYS A 51 -20.22 11.45 -11.44
C LYS A 51 -19.46 11.28 -12.75
N ILE A 52 -20.17 11.33 -13.89
CA ILE A 52 -19.55 11.27 -15.23
C ILE A 52 -18.62 12.48 -15.43
N LYS A 53 -19.12 13.70 -15.18
CA LYS A 53 -18.31 14.91 -15.39
C LYS A 53 -17.09 14.97 -14.47
N LYS A 54 -17.24 14.50 -13.23
CA LYS A 54 -16.13 14.39 -12.28
C LYS A 54 -15.06 13.44 -12.79
N ALA A 55 -15.44 12.26 -13.30
CA ALA A 55 -14.50 11.30 -13.87
C ALA A 55 -13.74 11.89 -15.06
N GLU A 56 -14.42 12.60 -15.96
CA GLU A 56 -13.78 13.32 -17.09
C GLU A 56 -12.78 14.39 -16.61
N ILE A 57 -13.13 15.18 -15.58
CA ILE A 57 -12.23 16.19 -15.02
C ILE A 57 -11.02 15.53 -14.34
N ASP A 58 -11.24 14.48 -13.57
CA ASP A 58 -10.20 13.74 -12.88
C ASP A 58 -9.24 13.08 -13.90
N ASP A 59 -9.77 12.56 -15.01
CA ASP A 59 -9.00 12.00 -16.12
C ASP A 59 -8.17 13.07 -16.83
N LEU A 60 -8.77 14.20 -17.23
CA LEU A 60 -8.06 15.32 -17.84
C LEU A 60 -6.96 15.88 -16.93
N GLN A 61 -7.22 15.99 -15.62
CA GLN A 61 -6.20 16.45 -14.67
C GLN A 61 -5.08 15.44 -14.47
N SER A 62 -5.36 14.14 -14.56
CA SER A 62 -4.33 13.11 -14.42
C SER A 62 -3.31 13.13 -15.56
N HIS A 63 -3.72 13.63 -16.74
CA HIS A 63 -2.85 13.79 -17.91
C HIS A 63 -2.14 15.15 -17.96
N GLN A 64 -2.60 16.15 -17.20
CA GLN A 64 -1.88 17.42 -17.13
C GLN A 64 -0.62 17.24 -16.29
N PRO A 65 0.58 17.54 -16.82
CA PRO A 65 1.79 17.50 -16.03
C PRO A 65 1.63 18.44 -14.84
N LYS A 66 2.00 17.98 -13.65
CA LYS A 66 1.96 18.84 -12.46
C LYS A 66 2.92 20.02 -12.68
N PRO A 67 2.65 21.18 -12.07
CA PRO A 67 3.64 22.27 -12.04
C PRO A 67 5.02 21.73 -11.61
N HIS A 68 6.10 22.16 -12.25
CA HIS A 68 7.47 21.72 -11.97
C HIS A 68 7.74 20.21 -12.10
N GLN A 69 6.80 19.39 -12.60
CA GLN A 69 7.00 17.93 -12.68
C GLN A 69 8.26 17.56 -13.47
N ALA A 70 8.50 18.21 -14.60
CA ALA A 70 9.68 17.95 -15.43
C ALA A 70 10.99 18.26 -14.68
N GLU A 71 11.03 19.34 -13.90
CA GLU A 71 12.19 19.71 -13.07
C GLU A 71 12.46 18.67 -11.98
N TYR A 72 11.40 18.19 -11.30
CA TYR A 72 11.50 17.10 -10.32
C TYR A 72 12.01 15.82 -10.96
N GLU A 73 11.46 15.44 -12.11
CA GLU A 73 11.87 14.23 -12.83
C GLU A 73 13.34 14.31 -13.26
N GLU A 74 13.81 15.49 -13.68
CA GLU A 74 15.22 15.72 -14.00
C GLU A 74 16.12 15.60 -12.75
N ALA A 75 15.78 16.29 -11.65
CA ALA A 75 16.54 16.20 -10.40
C ALA A 75 16.56 14.77 -9.84
N ILE A 76 15.44 14.03 -9.95
CA ILE A 76 15.37 12.62 -9.59
C ILE A 76 16.33 11.79 -10.46
N ARG A 77 16.37 12.01 -11.78
CA ARG A 77 17.31 11.30 -12.67
C ARG A 77 18.77 11.60 -12.33
N GLU A 78 19.11 12.84 -11.99
CA GLU A 78 20.45 13.23 -11.54
C GLU A 78 20.86 12.45 -10.29
N TRP A 79 20.01 12.46 -9.25
CA TRP A 79 20.28 11.75 -8.00
C TRP A 79 20.24 10.22 -8.14
N GLU A 80 19.39 9.67 -9.01
CA GLU A 80 19.41 8.24 -9.34
C GLU A 80 20.74 7.83 -9.99
N SER A 81 21.28 8.66 -10.88
CA SER A 81 22.58 8.43 -11.51
C SER A 81 23.71 8.47 -10.47
N ALA A 82 23.67 9.44 -9.55
CA ALA A 82 24.65 9.54 -8.48
C ALA A 82 24.59 8.37 -7.50
N LEU A 83 23.38 7.95 -7.10
CA LEU A 83 23.17 6.79 -6.25
C LEU A 83 23.78 5.53 -6.88
N GLN A 84 23.52 5.29 -8.17
CA GLN A 84 24.08 4.12 -8.86
C GLN A 84 25.60 4.13 -8.88
N TRP A 85 26.20 5.26 -9.24
CA TRP A 85 27.66 5.39 -9.27
C TRP A 85 28.27 5.13 -7.89
N SER A 86 27.68 5.70 -6.84
CA SER A 86 28.13 5.50 -5.45
C SER A 86 28.05 4.03 -5.02
N LEU A 87 26.97 3.32 -5.35
CA LEU A 87 26.82 1.91 -5.01
C LEU A 87 27.84 1.01 -5.72
N GLN A 88 28.14 1.30 -6.98
CA GLN A 88 29.14 0.54 -7.76
C GLN A 88 30.56 0.74 -7.23
N ASN A 89 30.87 1.93 -6.72
CA ASN A 89 32.19 2.30 -6.23
C ASN A 89 32.35 2.16 -4.71
N GLY A 90 31.31 1.73 -3.99
CA GLY A 90 31.35 1.56 -2.54
C GLY A 90 31.39 2.87 -1.73
N ASP A 91 30.92 3.99 -2.31
CA ASP A 91 30.80 5.27 -1.61
C ASP A 91 29.48 5.33 -0.81
N ASP A 92 29.47 4.63 0.34
CA ASP A 92 28.27 4.48 1.18
C ASP A 92 27.73 5.83 1.68
N LYS A 93 28.61 6.82 1.92
CA LYS A 93 28.23 8.15 2.39
C LYS A 93 27.41 8.89 1.34
N GLN A 94 27.87 8.91 0.09
CA GLN A 94 27.15 9.57 -0.98
C GLN A 94 25.90 8.81 -1.42
N ALA A 95 25.93 7.47 -1.36
CA ALA A 95 24.73 6.66 -1.56
C ALA A 95 23.63 7.01 -0.53
N ALA A 96 24.00 7.25 0.74
CA ALA A 96 23.05 7.66 1.76
C ALA A 96 22.45 9.05 1.48
N ILE A 97 23.28 10.03 1.09
CA ILE A 97 22.83 11.38 0.73
C ILE A 97 21.85 11.32 -0.46
N ALA A 98 22.22 10.61 -1.53
CA ALA A 98 21.38 10.48 -2.72
C ALA A 98 20.02 9.84 -2.39
N ARG A 99 19.97 8.85 -1.50
CA ARG A 99 18.71 8.23 -1.04
C ARG A 99 17.80 9.23 -0.32
N ASP A 100 18.36 10.06 0.56
CA ASP A 100 17.58 11.05 1.31
C ASP A 100 16.97 12.11 0.39
N HIS A 101 17.75 12.62 -0.57
CA HIS A 101 17.24 13.53 -1.60
C HIS A 101 16.16 12.87 -2.47
N LEU A 102 16.36 11.63 -2.92
CA LEU A 102 15.36 10.91 -3.71
C LEU A 102 14.05 10.71 -2.94
N GLU A 103 14.12 10.34 -1.65
CA GLU A 103 12.93 10.19 -0.80
C GLU A 103 12.18 11.52 -0.68
N ASN A 104 12.89 12.62 -0.40
CA ASN A 104 12.30 13.95 -0.26
C ASN A 104 11.66 14.44 -1.58
N LEU A 105 12.38 14.35 -2.69
CA LEU A 105 11.91 14.74 -4.02
C LEU A 105 10.66 13.96 -4.42
N GLN A 106 10.67 12.63 -4.28
CA GLN A 106 9.52 11.79 -4.59
C GLN A 106 8.31 12.13 -3.71
N LYS A 107 8.53 12.37 -2.41
CA LYS A 107 7.47 12.77 -1.48
C LYS A 107 6.85 14.12 -1.83
N ARG A 108 7.66 15.10 -2.25
CA ARG A 108 7.19 16.43 -2.70
C ARG A 108 6.45 16.34 -4.03
N LEU A 109 6.95 15.55 -4.98
CA LEU A 109 6.31 15.30 -6.27
C LEU A 109 4.93 14.63 -6.15
N GLN A 110 4.70 13.84 -5.09
CA GLN A 110 3.39 13.23 -4.83
C GLN A 110 2.30 14.24 -4.43
N ARG A 111 2.64 15.49 -4.06
CA ARG A 111 1.65 16.54 -3.77
C ARG A 111 0.81 16.85 -5.02
N SER A 112 -0.39 17.38 -4.81
CA SER A 112 -1.26 17.81 -5.93
C SER A 112 -0.67 18.98 -6.70
N ILE A 113 0.03 19.87 -5.98
CA ILE A 113 0.77 21.00 -6.51
C ILE A 113 2.13 20.96 -5.80
N PRO A 114 3.17 20.37 -6.41
CA PRO A 114 4.49 20.35 -5.81
C PRO A 114 5.06 21.78 -5.80
N PRO A 115 5.75 22.19 -4.71
CA PRO A 115 6.45 23.47 -4.69
C PRO A 115 7.59 23.48 -5.73
N PRO A 116 8.09 24.65 -6.16
CA PRO A 116 9.31 24.71 -6.97
C PRO A 116 10.48 24.01 -6.27
N LEU A 117 11.48 23.57 -7.05
CA LEU A 117 12.72 23.03 -6.49
C LEU A 117 13.52 24.14 -5.80
N ASP A 118 14.13 23.77 -4.68
CA ASP A 118 15.15 24.57 -4.00
C ASP A 118 16.51 24.38 -4.70
N HIS A 119 17.45 25.28 -4.47
CA HIS A 119 18.81 25.19 -4.99
C HIS A 119 19.46 23.85 -4.61
N ASP A 120 19.27 23.41 -3.37
CA ASP A 120 19.89 22.20 -2.82
C ASP A 120 19.14 20.90 -3.21
N ASP A 121 18.01 21.01 -3.93
CA ASP A 121 17.28 19.84 -4.44
C ASP A 121 18.01 19.18 -5.62
N ARG A 122 18.84 19.91 -6.36
CA ARG A 122 19.67 19.36 -7.42
C ARG A 122 21.03 18.92 -6.88
N ILE A 123 21.61 17.89 -7.47
CA ILE A 123 22.92 17.41 -7.05
C ILE A 123 24.00 18.49 -7.16
N TRP A 124 23.84 19.42 -8.11
CA TRP A 124 24.78 20.50 -8.34
C TRP A 124 24.75 21.57 -7.25
N GLY A 125 23.61 21.73 -6.56
CA GLY A 125 23.44 22.71 -5.49
C GLY A 125 24.39 22.48 -4.33
N GLN A 126 24.77 21.23 -4.05
CA GLN A 126 25.74 20.93 -2.98
C GLN A 126 27.16 21.44 -3.28
N PHE A 127 27.46 21.80 -4.53
CA PHE A 127 28.78 22.26 -4.97
C PHE A 127 28.80 23.75 -5.34
N THR A 128 27.65 24.43 -5.30
CA THR A 128 27.55 25.86 -5.55
C THR A 128 27.11 26.57 -4.28
N SER A 129 27.68 27.73 -3.95
CA SER A 129 27.14 28.51 -2.83
C SER A 129 25.77 29.06 -3.22
N GLN A 130 24.88 29.20 -2.24
CA GLN A 130 23.56 29.77 -2.49
C GLN A 130 23.72 31.17 -3.13
N PRO A 131 23.02 31.46 -4.24
CA PRO A 131 23.12 32.74 -4.93
C PRO A 131 22.91 33.94 -4.00
N GLU A 132 22.01 33.81 -3.02
CA GLU A 132 21.71 34.84 -2.02
C GLU A 132 22.90 35.18 -1.11
N VAL A 133 23.80 34.23 -0.85
CA VAL A 133 25.02 34.48 -0.08
C VAL A 133 25.99 35.31 -0.92
N PHE A 134 26.10 35.02 -2.22
CA PHE A 134 26.91 35.83 -3.12
C PHE A 134 26.35 37.23 -3.28
N GLU A 135 25.03 37.40 -3.46
CA GLU A 135 24.40 38.72 -3.54
C GLU A 135 24.64 39.53 -2.26
N LYS A 136 24.43 38.94 -1.08
CA LYS A 136 24.72 39.64 0.20
C LYS A 136 26.19 39.96 0.37
N LEU A 137 27.09 39.07 -0.02
CA LEU A 137 28.52 39.33 0.04
C LEU A 137 28.90 40.45 -0.93
N PHE A 138 28.30 40.48 -2.12
CA PHE A 138 28.51 41.53 -3.11
C PHE A 138 27.99 42.87 -2.62
N ASP A 139 26.80 42.90 -2.02
CA ASP A 139 26.23 44.11 -1.41
C ASP A 139 27.11 44.62 -0.27
N THR A 140 27.59 43.72 0.59
CA THR A 140 28.48 44.06 1.71
C THR A 140 29.83 44.58 1.21
N LEU A 141 30.42 43.93 0.22
CA LEU A 141 31.69 44.35 -0.39
C LEU A 141 31.52 45.65 -1.20
N ALA A 142 30.38 45.88 -1.83
CA ALA A 142 30.05 47.12 -2.53
C ALA A 142 29.81 48.29 -1.56
N GLU A 143 29.38 48.02 -0.33
CA GLU A 143 29.31 49.01 0.74
C GLU A 143 30.68 49.32 1.35
N GLU A 144 31.51 48.30 1.57
CA GLU A 144 32.84 48.45 2.19
C GLU A 144 33.88 48.99 1.21
N TYR A 145 33.75 48.70 -0.09
CA TYR A 145 34.66 49.11 -1.14
C TYR A 145 33.90 49.78 -2.31
N PRO A 146 33.74 51.11 -2.30
CA PRO A 146 32.98 51.87 -3.31
C PRO A 146 33.47 51.73 -4.76
N ILE A 147 34.69 51.22 -4.95
CA ILE A 147 35.25 50.86 -6.26
C ILE A 147 34.36 49.84 -7.00
N PHE A 148 33.65 48.96 -6.28
CA PHE A 148 32.74 48.00 -6.90
C PHE A 148 31.38 48.60 -7.32
N ARG A 149 31.03 49.81 -6.86
CA ARG A 149 29.82 50.53 -7.29
C ARG A 149 30.02 51.39 -8.54
N THR A 150 31.26 51.69 -8.92
CA THR A 150 31.58 52.73 -9.92
C THR A 150 31.92 52.19 -11.31
N LEU A 151 32.06 50.88 -11.49
CA LEU A 151 32.16 50.27 -12.81
C LEU A 151 30.82 50.35 -13.53
N SER A 152 30.54 51.49 -14.15
CA SER A 152 29.42 51.67 -15.04
C SER A 152 29.65 50.88 -16.33
N ALA A 153 28.58 50.34 -16.92
CA ALA A 153 28.66 49.58 -18.17
C ALA A 153 29.30 50.35 -19.34
N GLU A 154 29.40 51.68 -19.25
CA GLU A 154 29.99 52.56 -20.26
C GLU A 154 31.53 52.62 -20.22
N GLU A 155 32.18 52.33 -19.09
CA GLU A 155 33.66 52.34 -18.98
C GLU A 155 34.30 51.06 -19.55
N LEU A 156 33.51 50.03 -19.88
CA LEU A 156 33.97 48.78 -20.49
C LEU A 156 34.13 48.86 -22.02
N GLU A 157 33.63 49.91 -22.69
CA GLU A 157 33.65 50.02 -24.16
C GLU A 157 34.81 50.88 -24.72
N SER A 158 35.52 51.67 -23.89
CA SER A 158 36.58 52.57 -24.40
C SER A 158 38.01 52.03 -24.22
N GLY A 159 38.42 51.14 -25.13
CA GLY A 159 39.75 51.12 -25.76
C GLY A 159 41.04 51.03 -24.92
N SER A 160 41.63 49.81 -24.94
CA SER A 160 43.06 49.40 -24.73
C SER A 160 43.58 49.13 -23.31
N PRO A 161 44.52 48.18 -23.10
CA PRO A 161 44.92 47.02 -23.92
C PRO A 161 44.12 45.76 -23.52
N HIS A 162 44.21 44.68 -24.32
CA HIS A 162 43.61 43.38 -23.99
C HIS A 162 44.15 42.82 -22.65
N ILE A 163 43.56 43.23 -21.54
CA ILE A 163 43.45 42.38 -20.36
C ILE A 163 42.48 41.30 -20.82
N VAL A 164 43.02 40.11 -21.10
CA VAL A 164 42.24 38.89 -21.21
C VAL A 164 41.25 38.93 -20.06
N ASP A 165 39.96 38.98 -20.37
CA ASP A 165 38.88 39.11 -19.39
C ASP A 165 39.09 38.08 -18.27
N GLY A 166 39.73 38.54 -17.20
CA GLY A 166 40.12 37.71 -16.08
C GLY A 166 38.89 37.19 -15.37
N SER A 167 37.72 37.81 -15.55
CA SER A 167 36.46 37.30 -15.01
C SER A 167 35.95 36.09 -15.80
N LYS A 168 36.12 36.07 -17.13
CA LYS A 168 35.87 34.88 -17.95
C LYS A 168 36.81 33.73 -17.60
N TYR A 169 38.08 34.00 -17.31
CA TYR A 169 39.05 32.93 -16.99
C TYR A 169 39.16 32.59 -15.50
N ALA A 170 38.83 33.49 -14.57
CA ALA A 170 38.80 33.23 -13.13
C ALA A 170 37.63 32.31 -12.76
N LEU A 171 36.48 32.45 -13.44
CA LEU A 171 35.39 31.46 -13.36
C LEU A 171 35.81 30.09 -13.94
N HIS A 172 36.82 30.05 -14.81
CA HIS A 172 37.36 28.83 -15.41
C HIS A 172 38.67 28.34 -14.77
N MET A 173 39.22 28.98 -13.73
CA MET A 173 40.51 28.61 -13.10
C MET A 173 40.58 28.84 -11.58
N ASP A 174 39.47 28.90 -10.84
CA ASP A 174 39.51 29.14 -9.39
C ASP A 174 40.06 27.97 -8.55
N GLY A 175 40.23 26.77 -9.13
CA GLY A 175 40.83 25.61 -8.46
C GLY A 175 40.11 25.21 -7.17
N THR A 176 38.89 25.71 -6.95
CA THR A 176 38.20 25.53 -5.69
C THR A 176 37.85 24.06 -5.49
N PRO A 177 37.99 23.52 -4.26
CA PRO A 177 37.60 22.14 -3.98
C PRO A 177 36.18 21.80 -4.44
N GLN A 178 35.26 22.76 -4.38
CA GLN A 178 33.86 22.65 -4.79
C GLN A 178 33.72 22.45 -6.31
N ARG A 179 34.47 23.20 -7.11
CA ARG A 179 34.45 23.02 -8.57
C ARG A 179 35.04 21.68 -8.98
N ILE A 180 36.18 21.30 -8.40
CA ILE A 180 36.81 20.00 -8.70
C ILE A 180 35.83 18.87 -8.36
N GLN A 181 35.14 18.96 -7.21
CA GLN A 181 34.06 18.03 -6.84
C GLN A 181 32.92 18.02 -7.87
N LYS A 182 32.48 19.19 -8.34
CA LYS A 182 31.42 19.32 -9.36
C LYS A 182 31.81 18.65 -10.67
N GLU A 183 32.99 18.95 -11.21
CA GLU A 183 33.49 18.37 -12.47
C GLU A 183 33.66 16.86 -12.35
N LEU A 184 34.19 16.37 -11.21
CA LEU A 184 34.27 14.93 -10.93
C LEU A 184 32.88 14.30 -10.94
N TRP A 185 31.88 14.90 -10.31
CA TRP A 185 30.52 14.37 -10.31
C TRP A 185 29.84 14.43 -11.68
N GLN A 186 30.12 15.47 -12.48
CA GLN A 186 29.68 15.53 -13.88
C GLN A 186 30.22 14.37 -14.70
N ASP A 187 31.52 14.09 -14.60
CA ASP A 187 32.12 12.94 -15.31
C ASP A 187 31.56 11.61 -14.81
N ARG A 188 31.39 11.45 -13.50
CA ARG A 188 30.78 10.25 -12.89
C ARG A 188 29.35 10.02 -13.38
N ILE A 189 28.50 11.05 -13.36
CA ILE A 189 27.12 10.97 -13.86
C ILE A 189 27.11 10.72 -15.37
N ALA A 190 27.93 11.39 -16.15
CA ALA A 190 28.01 11.19 -17.60
C ALA A 190 28.52 9.78 -17.96
N SER A 191 29.47 9.25 -17.20
CA SER A 191 29.92 7.85 -17.31
C SER A 191 28.77 6.90 -16.98
N GLN A 192 28.02 7.16 -15.89
CA GLN A 192 26.88 6.35 -15.50
C GLN A 192 25.73 6.40 -16.52
N GLN A 193 25.47 7.55 -17.13
CA GLN A 193 24.47 7.71 -18.19
C GLN A 193 24.88 6.96 -19.46
N ARG A 194 26.17 6.97 -19.81
CA ARG A 194 26.71 6.15 -20.91
C ARG A 194 26.62 4.64 -20.63
N LEU A 195 26.76 4.25 -19.37
CA LEU A 195 26.64 2.88 -18.89
C LEU A 195 25.20 2.46 -18.57
N SER A 196 24.26 3.41 -18.53
CA SER A 196 22.87 3.13 -18.23
C SER A 196 22.37 2.13 -19.26
N ALA A 197 22.06 0.94 -18.76
CA ALA A 197 21.92 -0.23 -19.59
C ALA A 197 20.79 -0.03 -20.61
N PRO A 198 20.80 -0.77 -21.74
CA PRO A 198 19.62 -0.94 -22.56
C PRO A 198 18.43 -1.23 -21.64
N THR A 199 17.24 -0.70 -21.97
CA THR A 199 16.05 -0.82 -21.11
C THR A 199 15.83 -2.24 -20.59
N GLU A 200 16.22 -3.26 -21.37
CA GLU A 200 16.12 -4.68 -21.07
C GLU A 200 17.04 -5.19 -19.95
N ASP A 201 18.18 -4.54 -19.67
CA ASP A 201 19.13 -4.97 -18.61
C ASP A 201 18.83 -4.30 -17.24
N SER A 202 17.87 -3.39 -17.19
CA SER A 202 17.54 -2.61 -15.98
C SER A 202 16.68 -3.39 -14.98
N ILE A 203 16.88 -3.16 -13.67
CA ILE A 203 16.03 -3.73 -12.61
C ILE A 203 14.56 -3.35 -12.79
N HIS A 204 14.27 -2.13 -13.22
CA HIS A 204 12.90 -1.66 -13.45
C HIS A 204 12.18 -2.51 -14.50
N HIS A 205 12.84 -2.81 -15.62
CA HIS A 205 12.29 -3.66 -16.67
C HIS A 205 11.94 -5.05 -16.14
N TRP A 206 12.88 -5.71 -15.47
CA TRP A 206 12.66 -7.07 -14.97
C TRP A 206 11.65 -7.15 -13.83
N VAL A 207 11.61 -6.15 -12.94
CA VAL A 207 10.56 -6.05 -11.91
C VAL A 207 9.20 -5.90 -12.58
N THR A 208 9.09 -5.06 -13.61
CA THR A 208 7.86 -4.88 -14.38
C THR A 208 7.41 -6.18 -15.05
N GLN A 209 8.33 -6.88 -15.72
CA GLN A 209 8.04 -8.19 -16.34
C GLN A 209 7.57 -9.22 -15.31
N TYR A 210 8.28 -9.33 -14.18
CA TYR A 210 7.90 -10.24 -13.10
C TYR A 210 6.50 -9.93 -12.56
N LEU A 211 6.20 -8.65 -12.32
CA LEU A 211 4.90 -8.21 -11.82
C LEU A 211 3.79 -8.40 -12.85
N ASN A 212 4.04 -8.22 -14.14
CA ASN A 212 3.07 -8.53 -15.19
C ASN A 212 2.74 -10.04 -15.22
N GLY A 213 3.75 -10.90 -15.07
CA GLY A 213 3.54 -12.34 -14.91
C GLY A 213 2.69 -12.68 -13.67
N LYS A 214 2.94 -12.05 -12.53
CA LYS A 214 2.11 -12.23 -11.33
C LYS A 214 0.69 -11.68 -11.50
N ARG A 215 0.51 -10.57 -12.22
CA ARG A 215 -0.80 -9.98 -12.53
C ARG A 215 -1.63 -10.94 -13.40
N THR A 216 -1.01 -11.56 -14.40
CA THR A 216 -1.65 -12.57 -15.24
C THR A 216 -2.13 -13.76 -14.38
N LYS A 217 -1.34 -14.20 -13.40
CA LYS A 217 -1.77 -15.23 -12.43
C LYS A 217 -2.95 -14.80 -11.56
N VAL A 218 -3.08 -13.50 -11.25
CA VAL A 218 -4.27 -12.97 -10.56
C VAL A 218 -5.49 -13.05 -11.45
N GLN A 219 -5.37 -12.65 -12.72
CA GLN A 219 -6.46 -12.73 -13.70
C GLN A 219 -6.90 -14.18 -13.95
N ALA A 220 -5.96 -15.12 -13.94
CA ALA A 220 -6.24 -16.56 -14.03
C ALA A 220 -6.76 -17.18 -12.71
N GLY A 221 -6.82 -16.43 -11.61
CA GLY A 221 -7.26 -16.93 -10.31
C GLY A 221 -6.28 -17.89 -9.60
N GLU A 222 -5.02 -17.96 -10.07
CA GLU A 222 -3.93 -18.71 -9.43
C GLU A 222 -3.30 -17.96 -8.25
N LEU A 223 -3.40 -16.62 -8.25
CA LEU A 223 -2.86 -15.75 -7.22
C LEU A 223 -3.95 -14.77 -6.76
N SER A 224 -4.08 -14.53 -5.46
CA SER A 224 -5.02 -13.50 -5.01
C SER A 224 -4.46 -12.09 -5.20
N ALA A 225 -5.33 -11.11 -5.49
CA ALA A 225 -4.96 -9.70 -5.56
C ALA A 225 -4.26 -9.22 -4.27
N GLY A 226 -4.78 -9.67 -3.11
CA GLY A 226 -4.19 -9.39 -1.80
C GLY A 226 -2.80 -9.99 -1.57
N ARG A 227 -2.39 -11.02 -2.34
CA ARG A 227 -1.00 -11.55 -2.31
C ARG A 227 -0.10 -10.85 -3.32
N TYR A 228 -0.63 -10.44 -4.46
CA TYR A 228 0.08 -9.67 -5.47
C TYR A 228 0.56 -8.31 -4.94
N ASP A 229 -0.31 -7.57 -4.24
CA ASP A 229 0.00 -6.21 -3.82
C ASP A 229 1.21 -6.09 -2.87
N PRO A 230 1.38 -6.95 -1.84
CA PRO A 230 2.61 -7.01 -1.07
C PRO A 230 3.85 -7.30 -1.92
N ILE A 231 3.77 -8.24 -2.88
CA ILE A 231 4.90 -8.56 -3.77
C ILE A 231 5.32 -7.30 -4.56
N ARG A 232 4.34 -6.59 -5.13
CA ARG A 232 4.53 -5.32 -5.83
C ARG A 232 5.20 -4.28 -4.94
N CYS A 233 4.65 -4.03 -3.75
CA CYS A 233 5.20 -3.03 -2.83
C CYS A 233 6.61 -3.38 -2.34
N HIS A 234 6.90 -4.67 -2.11
CA HIS A 234 8.23 -5.12 -1.69
C HIS A 234 9.27 -4.91 -2.78
N LEU A 235 8.96 -5.30 -4.03
CA LEU A 235 9.89 -5.15 -5.15
C LEU A 235 10.10 -3.68 -5.53
N GLN A 236 9.06 -2.85 -5.52
CA GLN A 236 9.21 -1.40 -5.73
C GLN A 236 10.12 -0.77 -4.67
N SER A 237 10.04 -1.21 -3.41
CA SER A 237 10.95 -0.71 -2.39
C SER A 237 12.39 -1.15 -2.60
N PHE A 238 12.62 -2.38 -3.07
CA PHE A 238 13.96 -2.84 -3.42
C PHE A 238 14.48 -2.07 -4.64
N GLU A 239 13.66 -1.90 -5.66
CA GLU A 239 13.96 -1.15 -6.88
C GLU A 239 14.34 0.30 -6.56
N ASN A 240 13.58 0.99 -5.70
CA ASN A 240 13.92 2.34 -5.25
C ASN A 240 15.23 2.39 -4.45
N TRP A 241 15.53 1.36 -3.66
CA TRP A 241 16.76 1.29 -2.87
C TRP A 241 18.00 0.95 -3.73
N PHE A 242 17.83 0.08 -4.72
CA PHE A 242 18.89 -0.38 -5.63
C PHE A 242 19.13 0.62 -6.77
N GLY A 243 18.11 1.38 -7.15
CA GLY A 243 18.10 2.34 -8.26
C GLY A 243 17.47 1.72 -9.50
N LYS A 244 16.43 2.37 -10.06
CA LYS A 244 15.59 1.81 -11.14
C LYS A 244 16.34 1.43 -12.42
N GLY A 245 17.33 2.25 -12.80
CA GLY A 245 18.19 1.99 -13.96
C GLY A 245 19.35 1.04 -13.68
N ALA A 246 19.52 0.54 -12.45
CA ALA A 246 20.66 -0.30 -12.12
C ALA A 246 20.57 -1.63 -12.86
N SER A 247 21.70 -2.11 -13.38
CA SER A 247 21.75 -3.39 -14.09
C SER A 247 21.45 -4.55 -13.14
N ILE A 248 20.63 -5.51 -13.58
CA ILE A 248 20.36 -6.73 -12.82
C ILE A 248 21.61 -7.60 -12.62
N LYS A 249 22.62 -7.46 -13.48
CA LYS A 249 23.93 -8.14 -13.35
C LYS A 249 24.69 -7.69 -12.09
N GLY A 250 24.34 -6.51 -11.57
CA GLY A 250 24.88 -5.99 -10.31
C GLY A 250 24.32 -6.66 -9.05
N ILE A 251 23.28 -7.51 -9.15
CA ILE A 251 22.69 -8.19 -7.99
C ILE A 251 23.64 -9.30 -7.52
N SER A 252 24.60 -8.91 -6.68
CA SER A 252 25.59 -9.80 -6.09
C SER A 252 25.22 -10.21 -4.66
N GLY A 253 26.01 -11.12 -4.08
CA GLY A 253 25.89 -11.44 -2.66
C GLY A 253 26.07 -10.20 -1.77
N LYS A 254 26.99 -9.29 -2.10
CA LYS A 254 27.18 -8.04 -1.35
C LYS A 254 25.91 -7.19 -1.33
N VAL A 255 25.27 -6.99 -2.50
CA VAL A 255 24.03 -6.21 -2.62
C VAL A 255 22.90 -6.80 -1.77
N LEU A 256 22.75 -8.12 -1.76
CA LEU A 256 21.74 -8.79 -0.95
C LEU A 256 22.01 -8.64 0.56
N SER A 257 23.29 -8.73 0.97
CA SER A 257 23.71 -8.49 2.36
C SER A 257 23.48 -7.04 2.78
N ASP A 258 23.77 -6.08 1.90
CA ASP A 258 23.57 -4.65 2.15
C ASP A 258 22.07 -4.31 2.29
N PHE A 259 21.22 -4.87 1.41
CA PHE A 259 19.78 -4.71 1.54
C PHE A 259 19.24 -5.36 2.81
N HIS A 260 19.78 -6.52 3.20
CA HIS A 260 19.43 -7.16 4.47
C HIS A 260 19.80 -6.29 5.68
N ARG A 261 20.99 -5.66 5.67
CA ARG A 261 21.42 -4.71 6.70
C ARG A 261 20.47 -3.52 6.80
N GLU A 262 20.09 -2.92 5.67
CA GLU A 262 19.09 -1.84 5.60
C GLU A 262 17.76 -2.27 6.27
N LEU A 263 17.27 -3.48 5.97
CA LEU A 263 16.05 -4.00 6.60
C LEU A 263 16.20 -4.16 8.13
N LEU A 264 17.37 -4.59 8.61
CA LEU A 264 17.66 -4.68 10.05
C LEU A 264 17.72 -3.30 10.71
N GLU A 265 18.30 -2.29 10.05
CA GLU A 265 18.31 -0.91 10.53
C GLU A 265 16.88 -0.32 10.62
N GLN A 266 16.03 -0.61 9.63
CA GLN A 266 14.61 -0.22 9.67
C GLN A 266 13.84 -0.93 10.79
N ILE A 267 14.20 -2.16 11.14
CA ILE A 267 13.64 -2.86 12.32
C ILE A 267 14.10 -2.18 13.60
N ASN A 268 15.41 -1.91 13.74
CA ASN A 268 16.00 -1.30 14.93
C ASN A 268 15.43 0.10 15.20
N SER A 269 15.18 0.88 14.14
CA SER A 269 14.52 2.19 14.18
C SER A 269 12.99 2.12 14.31
N GLN A 270 12.41 0.92 14.47
CA GLN A 270 10.97 0.68 14.59
C GLN A 270 10.12 1.21 13.41
N ARG A 271 10.75 1.44 12.24
CA ARG A 271 10.04 1.86 11.01
C ARG A 271 9.22 0.71 10.43
N ILE A 272 9.74 -0.52 10.52
CA ILE A 272 9.04 -1.72 10.05
C ILE A 272 9.11 -2.85 11.08
N SER A 273 8.16 -3.79 10.97
CA SER A 273 8.18 -5.01 11.80
C SER A 273 9.10 -6.08 11.21
N GLN A 274 9.61 -6.99 12.06
CA GLN A 274 10.41 -8.14 11.65
C GLN A 274 9.67 -9.03 10.63
N ASP A 275 8.36 -9.25 10.82
CA ASP A 275 7.54 -10.05 9.90
C ASP A 275 7.49 -9.40 8.51
N TYR A 276 7.34 -8.08 8.45
CA TYR A 276 7.30 -7.34 7.18
C TYR A 276 8.64 -7.37 6.45
N ALA A 277 9.74 -7.15 7.19
CA ALA A 277 11.09 -7.24 6.64
C ALA A 277 11.42 -8.64 6.11
N LYS A 278 11.02 -9.69 6.84
CA LYS A 278 11.15 -11.09 6.41
C LYS A 278 10.38 -11.34 5.11
N ASP A 279 9.15 -10.86 5.01
CA ASP A 279 8.34 -11.03 3.78
C ASP A 279 8.94 -10.27 2.59
N ARG A 280 9.51 -9.08 2.81
CA ARG A 280 10.29 -8.35 1.80
C ARG A 280 11.48 -9.15 1.31
N MET A 281 12.29 -9.67 2.22
CA MET A 281 13.48 -10.46 1.88
C MET A 281 13.09 -11.74 1.11
N ASN A 282 12.05 -12.45 1.55
CA ASN A 282 11.55 -13.64 0.84
C ASN A 282 11.02 -13.32 -0.56
N THR A 283 10.38 -12.16 -0.72
CA THR A 283 9.91 -11.69 -2.03
C THR A 283 11.09 -11.41 -2.96
N LEU A 284 12.12 -10.73 -2.46
CA LEU A 284 13.35 -10.47 -3.20
C LEU A 284 14.04 -11.78 -3.60
N LYS A 285 14.21 -12.74 -2.67
CA LYS A 285 14.77 -14.05 -2.98
C LYS A 285 14.03 -14.76 -4.11
N SER A 286 12.69 -14.75 -4.04
CA SER A 286 11.84 -15.35 -5.08
C SER A 286 12.02 -14.68 -6.44
N PHE A 287 12.22 -13.36 -6.46
CA PHE A 287 12.48 -12.59 -7.67
C PHE A 287 13.86 -12.89 -8.26
N VAL A 288 14.92 -12.94 -7.45
CA VAL A 288 16.28 -13.29 -7.90
C VAL A 288 16.34 -14.72 -8.45
N HIS A 289 15.68 -15.67 -7.78
CA HIS A 289 15.50 -17.05 -8.32
C HIS A 289 14.78 -17.05 -9.67
N TRP A 290 13.81 -16.16 -9.87
CA TRP A 290 13.13 -16.04 -11.15
C TRP A 290 14.02 -15.42 -12.24
N LEU A 291 14.82 -14.39 -11.92
CA LEU A 291 15.79 -13.83 -12.87
C LEU A 291 16.76 -14.89 -13.39
N TRP A 292 17.28 -15.73 -12.50
CA TRP A 292 18.17 -16.83 -12.88
C TRP A 292 17.47 -17.85 -13.79
N LYS A 293 16.22 -18.21 -13.49
CA LYS A 293 15.42 -19.13 -14.34
C LYS A 293 15.09 -18.57 -15.72
N MET A 294 15.06 -17.25 -15.87
CA MET A 294 14.87 -16.57 -17.15
C MET A 294 16.19 -16.26 -17.85
N GLU A 295 17.32 -16.80 -17.35
CA GLU A 295 18.67 -16.58 -17.89
C GLU A 295 19.09 -15.10 -17.92
N ALA A 296 18.41 -14.25 -17.14
CA ALA A 296 18.67 -12.82 -17.05
C ALA A 296 19.93 -12.52 -16.22
N ILE A 297 20.25 -13.40 -15.28
CA ILE A 297 21.53 -13.44 -14.55
C ILE A 297 22.17 -14.81 -14.73
N GLU A 298 23.47 -14.84 -14.97
CA GLU A 298 24.22 -16.07 -15.23
C GLU A 298 24.39 -16.90 -13.95
N ASN A 299 24.75 -16.24 -12.85
CA ASN A 299 25.13 -16.88 -11.60
C ASN A 299 24.19 -16.50 -10.46
N LEU A 300 23.66 -17.50 -9.76
CA LEU A 300 22.86 -17.29 -8.56
C LEU A 300 23.77 -16.90 -7.38
N PRO A 301 23.50 -15.79 -6.65
CA PRO A 301 24.30 -15.40 -5.50
C PRO A 301 24.35 -16.50 -4.42
N ARG A 302 25.54 -16.92 -4.01
CA ARG A 302 25.75 -18.06 -3.07
C ARG A 302 25.04 -17.92 -1.72
N ILE A 303 24.84 -16.68 -1.26
CA ILE A 303 24.20 -16.40 0.03
C ILE A 303 22.66 -16.38 -0.06
N LEU A 304 22.06 -16.52 -1.24
CA LEU A 304 20.62 -16.30 -1.45
C LEU A 304 19.77 -17.18 -0.54
N ASP A 305 20.13 -18.45 -0.40
CA ASP A 305 19.43 -19.43 0.43
C ASP A 305 20.15 -19.69 1.77
N SER A 306 21.21 -18.94 2.08
CA SER A 306 21.93 -19.07 3.35
C SER A 306 21.12 -18.51 4.52
N ASN A 307 21.48 -18.96 5.73
CA ASN A 307 20.93 -18.43 6.97
C ASN A 307 21.37 -16.98 7.27
N GLU A 308 22.35 -16.44 6.55
CA GLU A 308 22.87 -15.08 6.78
C GLU A 308 21.81 -14.01 6.44
N LEU A 309 20.96 -14.29 5.45
CA LEU A 309 19.85 -13.41 5.05
C LEU A 309 18.54 -13.71 5.81
N ARG A 310 18.63 -14.43 6.94
CA ARG A 310 17.46 -14.84 7.73
C ARG A 310 17.09 -13.77 8.74
N ILE A 311 15.88 -13.22 8.58
CA ILE A 311 15.24 -12.38 9.59
C ILE A 311 14.41 -13.26 10.52
N SER A 312 14.85 -13.36 11.77
CA SER A 312 14.16 -14.14 12.81
C SER A 312 12.84 -13.48 13.23
N LYS A 313 11.85 -14.32 13.54
CA LYS A 313 10.55 -13.88 14.05
C LYS A 313 10.57 -13.96 15.56
N LYS A 314 10.22 -12.86 16.25
CA LYS A 314 9.95 -12.90 17.69
C LYS A 314 8.78 -13.85 17.98
N LEU A 315 9.04 -14.90 18.77
CA LEU A 315 7.99 -15.75 19.32
C LEU A 315 7.15 -14.90 20.27
N SER A 316 5.89 -14.64 19.93
CA SER A 316 4.96 -13.92 20.78
C SER A 316 3.80 -14.84 21.16
N THR A 317 3.44 -14.86 22.44
CA THR A 317 2.23 -15.54 22.90
C THR A 317 1.03 -15.08 22.08
N PRO A 318 0.21 -16.00 21.58
CA PRO A 318 -1.08 -15.70 20.99
C PRO A 318 -1.90 -14.69 21.79
N ALA A 319 -2.03 -13.46 21.29
CA ALA A 319 -3.07 -12.57 21.81
C ALA A 319 -4.45 -13.18 21.51
N ILE A 320 -5.32 -13.26 22.52
CA ILE A 320 -6.73 -13.64 22.43
C ILE A 320 -7.59 -12.62 23.20
N PHE A 321 -8.90 -12.62 22.99
CA PHE A 321 -9.82 -11.85 23.83
C PHE A 321 -10.07 -12.57 25.16
N THR A 322 -10.32 -11.82 26.23
CA THR A 322 -10.95 -12.38 27.42
C THR A 322 -12.46 -12.54 27.17
N ILE A 323 -13.13 -13.36 27.98
CA ILE A 323 -14.57 -13.60 27.86
C ILE A 323 -15.34 -12.29 28.09
N GLU A 324 -14.89 -11.47 29.04
CA GLU A 324 -15.49 -10.18 29.40
C GLU A 324 -15.35 -9.17 28.25
N GLU A 325 -14.19 -9.13 27.58
CA GLU A 325 -13.99 -8.28 26.41
C GLU A 325 -14.95 -8.67 25.27
N VAL A 326 -15.15 -9.99 25.05
CA VAL A 326 -16.11 -10.48 24.05
C VAL A 326 -17.52 -10.05 24.41
N LYS A 327 -17.96 -10.29 25.65
CA LYS A 327 -19.28 -9.88 26.14
C LYS A 327 -19.52 -8.38 25.98
N GLN A 328 -18.55 -7.55 26.39
CA GLN A 328 -18.62 -6.10 26.23
C GLN A 328 -18.75 -5.67 24.75
N LEU A 329 -18.04 -6.34 23.84
CA LEU A 329 -18.14 -6.05 22.40
C LEU A 329 -19.49 -6.45 21.83
N LEU A 330 -20.01 -7.62 22.21
CA LEU A 330 -21.32 -8.10 21.76
C LEU A 330 -22.45 -7.19 22.26
N GLU A 331 -22.42 -6.77 23.52
CA GLU A 331 -23.42 -5.87 24.12
C GLU A 331 -23.50 -4.51 23.39
N LYS A 332 -22.35 -3.95 23.01
CA LYS A 332 -22.27 -2.63 22.37
C LYS A 332 -22.40 -2.68 20.84
N ALA A 333 -22.40 -3.87 20.25
CA ALA A 333 -22.52 -4.04 18.81
C ALA A 333 -23.96 -3.76 18.35
N ALA A 334 -24.11 -3.09 17.22
CA ALA A 334 -25.39 -3.12 16.50
C ALA A 334 -25.63 -4.54 15.96
N ASP A 335 -26.88 -4.97 15.83
CA ASP A 335 -27.31 -6.31 15.38
C ASP A 335 -26.46 -6.88 14.26
N ARG A 336 -26.34 -6.15 13.15
CA ARG A 336 -25.53 -6.58 12.01
C ARG A 336 -24.05 -6.76 12.32
N THR A 337 -23.47 -5.91 13.17
CA THR A 337 -22.07 -6.08 13.61
C THR A 337 -21.96 -7.25 14.58
N LYS A 338 -22.95 -7.43 15.46
CA LYS A 338 -23.05 -8.53 16.41
C LYS A 338 -23.08 -9.86 15.67
N LEU A 339 -23.91 -9.99 14.63
CA LEU A 339 -23.95 -11.13 13.72
C LEU A 339 -22.55 -11.49 13.20
N TYR A 340 -21.80 -10.50 12.69
CA TYR A 340 -20.45 -10.77 12.20
C TYR A 340 -19.54 -11.33 13.28
N LEU A 341 -19.55 -10.75 14.48
CA LEU A 341 -18.73 -11.23 15.59
C LEU A 341 -19.14 -12.64 16.03
N LEU A 342 -20.44 -12.90 16.11
CA LEU A 342 -20.98 -14.21 16.45
C LEU A 342 -20.59 -15.27 15.42
N LEU A 343 -20.67 -15.00 14.13
CA LEU A 343 -20.19 -15.95 13.11
C LEU A 343 -18.69 -16.23 13.24
N MET A 344 -17.87 -15.21 13.57
CA MET A 344 -16.44 -15.42 13.81
C MET A 344 -16.15 -16.26 15.06
N LEU A 345 -17.01 -16.18 16.08
CA LEU A 345 -16.88 -16.91 17.34
C LEU A 345 -17.47 -18.33 17.27
N ASN A 346 -18.65 -18.47 16.66
CA ASN A 346 -19.46 -19.68 16.62
C ASN A 346 -18.94 -20.69 15.60
N ILE A 347 -18.52 -20.23 14.41
CA ILE A 347 -18.07 -21.12 13.31
C ILE A 347 -16.61 -20.86 12.93
N GLY A 348 -15.93 -20.04 13.73
CA GLY A 348 -14.56 -19.63 13.47
C GLY A 348 -14.40 -18.82 12.19
N ALA A 349 -15.45 -18.24 11.59
CA ALA A 349 -15.33 -17.63 10.26
C ALA A 349 -14.28 -16.50 10.20
N THR A 350 -13.63 -16.33 9.04
CA THR A 350 -12.95 -15.07 8.70
C THR A 350 -13.91 -14.13 7.97
N GLN A 351 -13.49 -12.88 7.74
CA GLN A 351 -14.29 -11.90 7.03
C GLN A 351 -14.62 -12.32 5.59
N VAL A 352 -13.71 -13.06 4.94
CA VAL A 352 -13.95 -13.62 3.60
C VAL A 352 -14.97 -14.74 3.70
N ASP A 353 -14.84 -15.62 4.70
CA ASP A 353 -15.80 -16.71 4.90
C ASP A 353 -17.23 -16.16 5.11
N ILE A 354 -17.39 -15.10 5.92
CA ILE A 354 -18.69 -14.44 6.13
C ILE A 354 -19.21 -13.78 4.83
N SER A 355 -18.34 -13.09 4.09
CA SER A 355 -18.72 -12.46 2.82
C SER A 355 -19.09 -13.47 1.74
N ASP A 356 -18.47 -14.65 1.78
CA ASP A 356 -18.65 -15.70 0.78
C ASP A 356 -19.78 -16.70 1.10
N LEU A 357 -20.41 -16.59 2.27
CA LEU A 357 -21.44 -17.52 2.71
C LEU A 357 -22.60 -17.55 1.72
N LEU A 358 -22.88 -18.74 1.18
CA LEU A 358 -23.94 -18.99 0.19
C LEU A 358 -25.24 -19.42 0.85
N GLN A 359 -26.38 -19.17 0.19
CA GLN A 359 -27.71 -19.52 0.72
C GLN A 359 -27.90 -21.03 0.92
N ASP A 360 -27.29 -21.84 0.05
CA ASP A 360 -27.35 -23.31 0.06
C ASP A 360 -26.47 -23.96 1.15
N GLN A 361 -25.52 -23.19 1.68
CA GLN A 361 -24.67 -23.61 2.81
C GLN A 361 -25.38 -23.46 4.17
N VAL A 362 -26.54 -22.80 4.20
CA VAL A 362 -27.31 -22.56 5.42
C VAL A 362 -28.55 -23.45 5.41
N ASP A 363 -28.67 -24.29 6.43
CA ASP A 363 -29.92 -24.97 6.73
C ASP A 363 -30.83 -23.98 7.48
N TRP A 364 -31.78 -23.41 6.74
CA TRP A 364 -32.71 -22.40 7.25
C TRP A 364 -33.82 -22.98 8.13
N GLU A 365 -33.94 -24.30 8.22
CA GLU A 365 -34.92 -24.96 9.09
C GLU A 365 -34.30 -25.29 10.44
N HIS A 366 -33.09 -25.84 10.43
CA HIS A 366 -32.44 -26.36 11.64
C HIS A 366 -31.34 -25.46 12.20
N GLY A 367 -30.93 -24.41 11.48
CA GLY A 367 -29.92 -23.46 11.96
C GLY A 367 -28.48 -23.99 11.88
N TYR A 368 -28.16 -24.76 10.82
CA TYR A 368 -26.80 -25.22 10.55
C TYR A 368 -26.11 -24.39 9.46
N ILE A 369 -24.78 -24.32 9.52
CA ILE A 369 -23.95 -23.93 8.38
C ILE A 369 -23.02 -25.09 8.03
N THR A 370 -23.10 -25.58 6.80
CA THR A 370 -22.20 -26.62 6.27
C THR A 370 -21.31 -26.00 5.22
N ARG A 371 -19.98 -26.03 5.43
CA ARG A 371 -19.05 -25.42 4.47
C ARG A 371 -17.65 -25.98 4.51
N LYS A 372 -16.96 -25.80 3.38
CA LYS A 372 -15.50 -25.79 3.29
C LYS A 372 -14.95 -24.39 3.53
N ARG A 373 -13.71 -24.31 3.98
CA ARG A 373 -13.00 -23.03 4.17
C ARG A 373 -12.70 -22.36 2.83
N SER A 374 -13.07 -21.08 2.65
CA SER A 374 -12.95 -20.39 1.34
C SER A 374 -11.54 -20.44 0.75
N LYS A 375 -10.50 -20.29 1.59
CA LYS A 375 -9.09 -20.29 1.12
C LYS A 375 -8.66 -21.60 0.46
N THR A 376 -9.23 -22.72 0.89
CA THR A 376 -8.75 -24.06 0.52
C THR A 376 -9.83 -24.92 -0.10
N GLN A 377 -11.05 -24.40 -0.31
CA GLN A 377 -12.22 -25.16 -0.80
C GLN A 377 -11.99 -25.95 -2.09
N LYS A 378 -11.06 -25.50 -2.95
CA LYS A 378 -10.70 -26.18 -4.20
C LYS A 378 -9.90 -27.48 -3.97
N HIS A 379 -9.40 -27.72 -2.77
CA HIS A 379 -8.64 -28.91 -2.44
C HIS A 379 -9.58 -30.00 -1.90
N GLU A 380 -9.53 -31.16 -2.53
CA GLU A 380 -10.37 -32.33 -2.20
C GLU A 380 -10.28 -32.74 -0.72
N ARG A 381 -9.07 -32.65 -0.14
CA ARG A 381 -8.77 -33.08 1.24
C ARG A 381 -9.21 -32.08 2.32
N VAL A 382 -9.83 -30.97 1.96
CA VAL A 382 -10.31 -30.00 2.95
C VAL A 382 -11.63 -30.50 3.52
N PRO A 383 -11.74 -30.63 4.85
CA PRO A 383 -12.96 -31.10 5.46
C PRO A 383 -14.09 -30.10 5.18
N GLU A 384 -15.26 -30.66 4.90
CA GLU A 384 -16.51 -29.95 5.03
C GLU A 384 -16.96 -30.07 6.48
N VAL A 385 -17.25 -28.93 7.10
CA VAL A 385 -17.59 -28.87 8.52
C VAL A 385 -19.00 -28.35 8.65
N ARG A 386 -19.83 -29.05 9.42
CA ARG A 386 -21.17 -28.62 9.80
C ARG A 386 -21.13 -27.98 11.17
N TYR A 387 -21.62 -26.75 11.27
CA TYR A 387 -21.65 -25.98 12.50
C TYR A 387 -23.09 -25.73 12.93
N THR A 388 -23.39 -26.02 14.20
CA THR A 388 -24.64 -25.59 14.84
C THR A 388 -24.52 -24.11 15.23
N LEU A 389 -25.49 -23.31 14.80
CA LEU A 389 -25.56 -21.91 15.19
C LEU A 389 -26.22 -21.76 16.55
N TRP A 390 -25.73 -20.83 17.35
CA TRP A 390 -26.47 -20.37 18.53
C TRP A 390 -27.78 -19.70 18.10
N GLN A 391 -28.79 -19.74 18.97
CA GLN A 391 -30.12 -19.24 18.62
C GLN A 391 -30.08 -17.75 18.26
N GLU A 392 -29.31 -16.95 19.00
CA GLU A 392 -29.10 -15.53 18.67
C GLU A 392 -28.39 -15.34 17.33
N THR A 393 -27.35 -16.14 17.04
CA THR A 393 -26.61 -16.08 15.77
C THR A 393 -27.54 -16.36 14.60
N PHE A 394 -28.35 -17.42 14.70
CA PHE A 394 -29.28 -17.81 13.65
C PHE A 394 -30.41 -16.79 13.44
N SER A 395 -30.99 -16.28 14.53
CA SER A 395 -32.00 -15.22 14.47
C SER A 395 -31.49 -13.98 13.72
N LEU A 396 -30.29 -13.51 14.07
CA LEU A 396 -29.66 -12.37 13.39
C LEU A 396 -29.31 -12.68 11.93
N LEU A 397 -28.91 -13.92 11.62
CA LEU A 397 -28.62 -14.34 10.26
C LEU A 397 -29.88 -14.30 9.38
N CYS A 398 -31.02 -14.77 9.91
CA CYS A 398 -32.33 -14.67 9.26
C CYS A 398 -32.76 -13.20 9.05
N GLN A 399 -32.56 -12.34 10.06
CA GLN A 399 -32.86 -10.91 9.98
C GLN A 399 -32.06 -10.20 8.87
N GLU A 400 -30.77 -10.51 8.75
CA GLU A 400 -29.86 -9.81 7.81
C GLU A 400 -29.76 -10.51 6.45
N ARG A 401 -30.52 -11.59 6.23
CA ARG A 401 -30.54 -12.40 5.02
C ARG A 401 -30.87 -11.55 3.79
N ALA A 402 -30.00 -11.59 2.79
CA ALA A 402 -30.26 -11.01 1.49
C ALA A 402 -31.37 -11.80 0.77
N GLN A 403 -32.31 -11.07 0.18
CA GLN A 403 -33.40 -11.65 -0.61
C GLN A 403 -32.98 -11.78 -2.07
N ASN A 404 -33.35 -12.90 -2.72
CA ASN A 404 -33.11 -13.16 -4.14
C ASN A 404 -31.62 -13.00 -4.57
N ALA A 405 -30.70 -13.43 -3.72
CA ALA A 405 -29.26 -13.40 -4.00
C ALA A 405 -28.62 -14.74 -3.62
N GLU A 406 -27.59 -15.14 -4.37
CA GLU A 406 -26.81 -16.36 -4.12
C GLU A 406 -26.11 -16.35 -2.76
N ARG A 407 -25.64 -15.17 -2.33
CA ARG A 407 -24.94 -14.96 -1.06
C ARG A 407 -25.91 -14.56 0.03
N VAL A 408 -25.64 -15.00 1.25
CA VAL A 408 -26.48 -14.72 2.43
C VAL A 408 -26.41 -13.26 2.86
N LEU A 409 -25.22 -12.66 2.82
CA LEU A 409 -24.98 -11.31 3.34
C LEU A 409 -24.39 -10.40 2.27
N LEU A 410 -25.10 -9.31 1.97
CA LEU A 410 -24.67 -8.28 1.03
C LEU A 410 -24.58 -6.92 1.70
N ASN A 411 -23.75 -6.03 1.17
CA ASN A 411 -23.68 -4.65 1.62
C ASN A 411 -24.95 -3.87 1.21
N GLN A 412 -25.04 -2.60 1.62
CA GLN A 412 -26.20 -1.73 1.34
C GLN A 412 -26.45 -1.48 -0.16
N ASN A 413 -25.46 -1.75 -1.02
CA ASN A 413 -25.56 -1.61 -2.47
C ASN A 413 -25.84 -2.97 -3.15
N GLY A 414 -26.11 -4.04 -2.38
CA GLY A 414 -26.31 -5.39 -2.93
C GLY A 414 -25.02 -6.08 -3.42
N GLN A 415 -23.85 -5.60 -3.02
CA GLN A 415 -22.55 -6.19 -3.40
C GLN A 415 -21.94 -6.99 -2.23
N GLN A 416 -20.87 -7.73 -2.49
CA GLN A 416 -20.17 -8.52 -1.47
C GLN A 416 -19.66 -7.64 -0.31
N LEU A 417 -19.63 -8.19 0.91
CA LEU A 417 -19.16 -7.48 2.10
C LEU A 417 -17.65 -7.27 2.12
N LYS A 418 -16.91 -8.15 1.44
CA LYS A 418 -15.47 -8.06 1.30
C LYS A 418 -15.06 -8.34 -0.14
N VAL A 419 -14.29 -7.42 -0.71
CA VAL A 419 -13.75 -7.50 -2.06
C VAL A 419 -12.27 -7.15 -2.01
N GLU A 420 -11.45 -7.95 -2.68
CA GLU A 420 -10.02 -7.69 -2.88
C GLU A 420 -9.70 -7.97 -4.36
N GLU A 421 -9.72 -6.93 -5.18
CA GLU A 421 -9.56 -7.01 -6.64
C GLU A 421 -8.51 -6.02 -7.12
N LEU A 422 -7.95 -6.25 -8.30
CA LEU A 422 -7.05 -5.27 -8.94
C LEU A 422 -7.86 -4.38 -9.85
N ASP A 423 -7.60 -3.07 -9.80
CA ASP A 423 -8.17 -2.14 -10.77
C ASP A 423 -7.47 -2.18 -12.14
N ALA A 424 -7.97 -1.37 -13.07
CA ALA A 424 -7.37 -1.23 -14.40
C ALA A 424 -5.88 -0.85 -14.35
N THR A 425 -5.46 -0.10 -13.34
CA THR A 425 -4.07 0.33 -13.12
C THR A 425 -3.21 -0.73 -12.42
N GLY A 426 -3.80 -1.86 -12.00
CA GLY A 426 -3.12 -2.92 -11.26
C GLY A 426 -2.96 -2.63 -9.77
N ARG A 427 -3.65 -1.62 -9.23
CA ARG A 427 -3.66 -1.33 -7.79
C ARG A 427 -4.75 -2.13 -7.09
N LEU A 428 -4.48 -2.51 -5.85
CA LEU A 428 -5.43 -3.25 -5.02
C LEU A 428 -6.60 -2.35 -4.60
N GLN A 429 -7.79 -2.67 -5.07
CA GLN A 429 -9.03 -2.18 -4.51
C GLN A 429 -9.50 -3.14 -3.42
N LYS A 430 -9.69 -2.58 -2.23
CA LYS A 430 -10.14 -3.33 -1.06
C LYS A 430 -11.38 -2.71 -0.46
N ILE A 431 -12.43 -3.52 -0.36
CA ILE A 431 -13.64 -3.21 0.39
C ILE A 431 -13.74 -4.23 1.52
N ASP A 432 -13.95 -3.74 2.74
CA ASP A 432 -14.14 -4.61 3.91
C ASP A 432 -15.15 -3.96 4.86
N ASN A 433 -16.44 -4.23 4.59
CA ASN A 433 -17.55 -3.69 5.37
C ASN A 433 -17.54 -4.23 6.81
N ILE A 434 -17.04 -5.45 7.02
CA ILE A 434 -16.96 -6.10 8.33
C ILE A 434 -15.88 -5.42 9.19
N ALA A 435 -14.67 -5.23 8.64
CA ALA A 435 -13.59 -4.48 9.33
C ALA A 435 -14.05 -3.06 9.67
N SER A 436 -14.73 -2.41 8.74
CA SER A 436 -15.24 -1.06 8.93
C SER A 436 -16.29 -0.98 10.04
N ALA A 437 -17.20 -1.96 10.12
CA ALA A 437 -18.18 -2.06 11.19
C ALA A 437 -17.51 -2.28 12.56
N TYR A 438 -16.56 -3.21 12.63
CA TYR A 438 -15.81 -3.47 13.85
C TYR A 438 -14.94 -2.27 14.28
N ALA A 439 -14.32 -1.55 13.35
CA ALA A 439 -13.56 -0.35 13.66
C ALA A 439 -14.43 0.74 14.30
N ARG A 440 -15.69 0.89 13.86
CA ARG A 440 -16.66 1.79 14.50
C ARG A 440 -17.04 1.31 15.90
N LEU A 441 -17.26 0.01 16.09
CA LEU A 441 -17.52 -0.57 17.40
C LEU A 441 -16.36 -0.33 18.37
N ARG A 442 -15.12 -0.56 17.94
CA ARG A 442 -13.92 -0.31 18.76
C ARG A 442 -13.77 1.13 19.22
N ARG A 443 -14.30 2.12 18.49
CA ARG A 443 -14.30 3.52 18.96
C ARG A 443 -15.25 3.77 20.13
N LYS A 444 -16.20 2.87 20.37
CA LYS A 444 -17.14 2.89 21.51
C LYS A 444 -16.65 2.10 22.71
N THR A 445 -15.48 1.46 22.61
CA THR A 445 -14.88 0.62 23.65
C THR A 445 -13.42 1.01 23.87
N THR A 446 -12.82 0.52 24.95
CA THR A 446 -11.38 0.67 25.20
C THR A 446 -10.54 -0.42 24.52
N ILE A 447 -11.20 -1.38 23.85
CA ILE A 447 -10.57 -2.60 23.34
C ILE A 447 -9.88 -2.33 22.00
N LYS A 448 -8.55 -2.52 21.97
CA LYS A 448 -7.72 -2.27 20.79
C LYS A 448 -7.37 -3.52 19.96
N LYS A 449 -7.84 -4.70 20.37
CA LYS A 449 -7.54 -5.99 19.75
C LYS A 449 -8.15 -6.11 18.33
N PRO A 450 -7.43 -6.70 17.35
CA PRO A 450 -7.91 -6.81 15.98
C PRO A 450 -8.94 -7.92 15.80
N LEU A 451 -9.80 -7.76 14.78
CA LEU A 451 -10.95 -8.64 14.51
C LEU A 451 -10.57 -10.12 14.33
N LYS A 452 -9.41 -10.41 13.73
CA LYS A 452 -8.93 -11.79 13.52
C LYS A 452 -8.78 -12.61 14.82
N LEU A 453 -8.76 -11.95 15.98
CA LEU A 453 -8.63 -12.64 17.26
C LEU A 453 -9.92 -13.30 17.73
N PHE A 454 -11.11 -12.99 17.20
CA PHE A 454 -12.35 -13.69 17.59
C PHE A 454 -12.27 -15.18 17.24
N ARG A 455 -12.01 -15.50 15.96
CA ARG A 455 -11.73 -16.86 15.49
C ARG A 455 -10.66 -17.57 16.33
N LYS A 456 -9.58 -16.84 16.65
CA LYS A 456 -8.47 -17.38 17.45
C LYS A 456 -8.88 -17.66 18.89
N THR A 457 -9.73 -16.81 19.47
CA THR A 457 -10.19 -16.94 20.86
C THR A 457 -11.01 -18.22 21.00
N SER A 458 -12.00 -18.45 20.15
CA SER A 458 -12.79 -19.70 20.17
C SER A 458 -11.91 -20.94 19.97
N ALA A 459 -11.02 -20.92 18.97
CA ALA A 459 -10.13 -22.05 18.71
C ALA A 459 -9.17 -22.33 19.88
N THR A 460 -8.65 -21.30 20.53
CA THR A 460 -7.79 -21.46 21.72
C THR A 460 -8.57 -21.94 22.94
N LEU A 461 -9.82 -21.51 23.12
CA LEU A 461 -10.69 -22.03 24.19
C LEU A 461 -11.00 -23.52 23.99
N ILE A 462 -11.35 -23.93 22.77
CA ILE A 462 -11.53 -25.35 22.40
C ILE A 462 -10.24 -26.14 22.66
N ALA A 463 -9.10 -25.66 22.14
CA ALA A 463 -7.81 -26.35 22.28
C ALA A 463 -7.37 -26.51 23.74
N ASN A 464 -7.76 -25.59 24.64
CA ASN A 464 -7.40 -25.65 26.05
C ASN A 464 -8.45 -26.39 26.91
N HIS A 465 -9.59 -26.78 26.33
CA HIS A 465 -10.63 -27.50 27.07
C HIS A 465 -10.31 -28.99 27.13
N LYS A 466 -10.44 -29.60 28.32
CA LYS A 466 -10.07 -31.00 28.56
C LYS A 466 -10.80 -31.99 27.63
N SER A 467 -12.08 -31.76 27.37
CA SER A 467 -12.92 -32.65 26.56
C SER A 467 -12.91 -32.34 25.06
N PHE A 468 -12.44 -31.15 24.66
CA PHE A 468 -12.51 -30.69 23.26
C PHE A 468 -11.12 -30.47 22.62
N HIS A 469 -10.05 -30.78 23.35
CA HIS A 469 -8.68 -30.70 22.87
C HIS A 469 -8.51 -31.52 21.57
N GLY A 470 -7.90 -30.93 20.55
CA GLY A 470 -7.71 -31.54 19.23
C GLY A 470 -8.82 -31.21 18.23
N LEU A 471 -9.96 -30.68 18.67
CA LEU A 471 -11.03 -30.24 17.77
C LEU A 471 -10.75 -28.90 17.11
N GLU A 472 -9.78 -28.11 17.57
CA GLU A 472 -9.55 -26.76 17.08
C GLU A 472 -9.21 -26.72 15.57
N SER A 473 -8.50 -27.73 15.07
CA SER A 473 -8.17 -27.82 13.65
C SER A 473 -9.41 -28.14 12.79
N TYR A 474 -10.29 -29.02 13.28
CA TYR A 474 -11.56 -29.34 12.63
C TYR A 474 -12.53 -28.17 12.69
N PHE A 475 -12.70 -27.53 13.86
CA PHE A 475 -13.47 -26.29 14.04
C PHE A 475 -13.02 -25.19 13.06
N LEU A 476 -11.71 -25.07 12.80
CA LEU A 476 -11.16 -24.10 11.87
C LEU A 476 -11.24 -24.52 10.39
N GLY A 477 -11.69 -25.73 10.08
CA GLY A 477 -11.71 -26.28 8.72
C GLY A 477 -10.31 -26.36 8.10
N HIS A 478 -9.31 -26.68 8.91
CA HIS A 478 -7.93 -26.87 8.44
C HIS A 478 -7.75 -28.25 7.81
N THR A 479 -6.93 -28.33 6.77
CA THR A 479 -6.55 -29.61 6.16
C THR A 479 -5.72 -30.44 7.15
N PRO A 480 -6.04 -31.73 7.33
CA PRO A 480 -5.22 -32.67 8.10
C PRO A 480 -3.75 -32.63 7.67
N GLN A 481 -2.84 -32.37 8.61
CA GLN A 481 -1.41 -32.21 8.29
C GLN A 481 -0.70 -33.56 8.22
N THR A 482 -1.02 -34.50 9.12
CA THR A 482 -0.37 -35.81 9.19
C THR A 482 -1.18 -36.90 8.46
N MET A 483 -0.53 -38.01 8.10
CA MET A 483 -1.22 -39.20 7.56
C MET A 483 -2.20 -39.79 8.58
N SER A 484 -1.89 -39.72 9.88
CA SER A 484 -2.78 -40.17 10.95
C SER A 484 -4.08 -39.35 10.98
N ASP A 485 -3.96 -38.02 10.92
CA ASP A 485 -5.12 -37.11 10.87
C ASP A 485 -6.02 -37.37 9.64
N ARG A 486 -5.44 -37.86 8.54
CA ARG A 486 -6.17 -38.14 7.30
C ARG A 486 -7.02 -39.41 7.38
N HIS A 487 -6.58 -40.42 8.12
CA HIS A 487 -7.20 -41.75 8.13
C HIS A 487 -7.98 -42.05 9.42
N TYR A 488 -7.68 -41.39 10.54
CA TYR A 488 -8.22 -41.76 11.85
C TYR A 488 -8.97 -40.64 12.59
N ALA A 489 -8.94 -39.39 12.09
CA ALA A 489 -9.54 -38.24 12.77
C ALA A 489 -10.84 -37.75 12.10
N GLN A 490 -11.82 -38.63 11.88
CA GLN A 490 -13.20 -38.14 11.77
C GLN A 490 -13.62 -37.68 13.17
N ALA A 491 -13.36 -36.42 13.47
CA ALA A 491 -13.81 -35.79 14.70
C ALA A 491 -15.33 -36.00 14.82
N PRO A 492 -15.84 -36.55 15.94
CA PRO A 492 -17.26 -36.79 16.09
C PRO A 492 -18.01 -35.47 15.97
N GLN A 493 -18.91 -35.38 14.99
CA GLN A 493 -19.73 -34.18 14.77
C GLN A 493 -20.47 -33.75 16.05
N ALA A 494 -20.98 -34.72 16.82
CA ALA A 494 -21.61 -34.47 18.12
C ALA A 494 -20.69 -33.75 19.11
N LEU A 495 -19.40 -34.10 19.15
CA LEU A 495 -18.44 -33.46 20.06
C LEU A 495 -18.13 -32.02 19.63
N LEU A 496 -18.15 -31.73 18.32
CA LEU A 496 -18.06 -30.35 17.83
C LEU A 496 -19.30 -29.55 18.22
N GLU A 497 -20.49 -30.14 18.11
CA GLU A 497 -21.77 -29.49 18.49
C GLU A 497 -21.80 -29.15 19.99
N GLU A 498 -21.36 -30.08 20.85
CA GLU A 498 -21.15 -29.85 22.28
C GLU A 498 -20.14 -28.72 22.53
N ALA A 499 -18.99 -28.73 21.83
CA ALA A 499 -17.97 -27.69 21.96
C ALA A 499 -18.51 -26.31 21.54
N THR A 500 -19.29 -26.24 20.47
CA THR A 500 -19.91 -24.98 20.02
C THR A 500 -20.95 -24.48 21.01
N THR A 501 -21.75 -25.39 21.59
CA THR A 501 -22.74 -25.04 22.63
C THR A 501 -22.05 -24.47 23.86
N TRP A 502 -21.01 -25.17 24.36
CA TRP A 502 -20.21 -24.71 25.48
C TRP A 502 -19.58 -23.32 25.24
N LEU A 503 -19.06 -23.05 24.03
CA LEU A 503 -18.55 -21.71 23.68
C LEU A 503 -19.64 -20.63 23.79
N GLY A 504 -20.87 -20.91 23.35
CA GLY A 504 -22.00 -19.99 23.47
C GLY A 504 -22.27 -19.61 24.92
N GLU A 505 -22.29 -20.61 25.80
CA GLU A 505 -22.45 -20.42 27.25
C GLU A 505 -21.36 -19.51 27.84
N GLN A 506 -20.09 -19.72 27.45
CA GLN A 506 -18.99 -18.88 27.91
C GLN A 506 -19.22 -17.41 27.55
N TYR A 507 -19.69 -17.15 26.33
CA TYR A 507 -19.97 -15.81 25.85
C TYR A 507 -21.32 -15.24 26.30
N GLY A 508 -22.15 -16.04 26.98
CA GLY A 508 -23.51 -15.63 27.40
C GLY A 508 -24.47 -15.50 26.22
N VAL A 509 -24.23 -16.26 25.15
CA VAL A 509 -25.06 -16.32 23.94
C VAL A 509 -25.76 -17.67 23.94
N LYS A 510 -27.10 -17.66 23.90
CA LYS A 510 -27.92 -18.87 23.79
C LYS A 510 -28.33 -19.08 22.33
#